data_AF-A0A352DRD2-F1
#
_entry.id   AF-A0A352DRD2-F1
#
_cell.length_a   1.000
_cell.length_b   1.000
_cell.length_c   1.000
_cell.angle_alpha   90.00
_cell.angle_beta   90.00
_cell.angle_gamma   90.00
#
_symmetry.space_group_name_H-M   'P 1'
#
loop_
_entity.id
_entity.type
_entity.pdbx_description
1 polymer ?
#
loop_
_entity_poly.entity_id
_entity_poly.type
_entity_poly.pdbx_seq_one_letter_code
_entity_poly.pdbx_strand_id
1 'polypeptide(L)'
;MKNANIRKINTLGKVSFVIADIVIVVLILGIIGTVLAGITSLGFSDKVLNVTGNVTAQIDVDETNLNPLGRFLIESGAVKVGSIETADVKFNNFGFDMHWNVTEDKTGDNSKTYKIDGAVDEFNGATVKYALSTGCFLTTVLLILILVAAIFGMKLSKRLTDCDSPFQEDVIRAMKHFAYSLIPFGIAALTAEGIGIIGVLSVLVVFLFVFTFSYGAELQKEADETV
;
A
#
# COMPACT_ATOMS: atom_id res chain seq x y z
N MET A 1 -31.08 -38.70 -7.15
CA MET A 1 -30.25 -38.15 -6.04
C MET A 1 -29.30 -37.12 -6.62
N LYS A 2 -29.25 -35.87 -6.10
CA LYS A 2 -28.29 -34.87 -6.60
C LYS A 2 -26.85 -35.39 -6.40
N ASN A 3 -26.02 -35.26 -7.43
CA ASN A 3 -24.61 -35.66 -7.42
C ASN A 3 -23.88 -35.07 -6.19
N ALA A 4 -23.07 -35.89 -5.51
CA ALA A 4 -22.35 -35.48 -4.31
C ALA A 4 -21.45 -34.25 -4.53
N ASN A 5 -20.87 -34.11 -5.72
CA ASN A 5 -20.03 -32.96 -6.09
C ASN A 5 -20.85 -31.68 -6.24
N ILE A 6 -22.03 -31.76 -6.87
CA ILE A 6 -22.95 -30.61 -6.97
C ILE A 6 -23.43 -30.19 -5.59
N ARG A 7 -23.74 -31.15 -4.71
CA ARG A 7 -24.11 -30.82 -3.31
C ARG A 7 -23.01 -30.08 -2.57
N LYS A 8 -21.73 -30.41 -2.80
CA LYS A 8 -20.59 -29.68 -2.22
C LYS A 8 -20.50 -28.25 -2.76
N ILE A 9 -20.62 -28.07 -4.07
CA ILE A 9 -20.63 -26.74 -4.71
C ILE A 9 -21.75 -25.87 -4.13
N ASN A 10 -22.97 -26.41 -4.04
CA ASN A 10 -24.12 -25.71 -3.50
C ASN A 10 -23.95 -25.35 -2.03
N THR A 11 -23.30 -26.20 -1.24
CA THR A 11 -22.97 -25.92 0.16
C THR A 11 -21.94 -24.79 0.26
N LEU A 12 -20.89 -24.83 -0.56
CA LEU A 12 -19.89 -23.77 -0.63
C LEU A 12 -20.49 -22.45 -1.09
N GLY A 13 -21.40 -22.47 -2.08
CA GLY A 13 -22.13 -21.29 -2.55
C GLY A 13 -22.97 -20.63 -1.45
N LYS A 14 -23.62 -21.42 -0.58
CA LYS A 14 -24.35 -20.90 0.59
C LYS A 14 -23.41 -20.24 1.58
N VAL A 15 -22.32 -20.90 1.93
CA VAL A 15 -21.33 -20.38 2.88
C VAL A 15 -20.69 -19.10 2.33
N SER A 16 -20.27 -19.09 1.07
CA SER A 16 -19.65 -17.93 0.44
C SER A 16 -20.64 -16.77 0.27
N PHE A 17 -21.93 -17.04 0.05
CA PHE A 17 -22.97 -16.02 0.01
C PHE A 17 -23.12 -15.30 1.36
N VAL A 18 -23.19 -16.05 2.46
CA VAL A 18 -23.28 -15.48 3.82
C VAL A 18 -22.02 -14.68 4.16
N ILE A 19 -20.84 -15.22 3.84
CA ILE A 19 -19.58 -14.50 4.07
C ILE A 19 -19.53 -13.20 3.25
N ALA A 20 -19.93 -13.24 1.98
CA ALA A 20 -19.93 -12.07 1.11
C ALA A 20 -20.88 -10.98 1.62
N ASP A 21 -22.05 -11.34 2.13
CA ASP A 21 -23.01 -10.39 2.72
C ASP A 21 -22.41 -9.67 3.94
N ILE A 22 -21.76 -10.41 4.85
CA ILE A 22 -21.05 -9.84 6.00
C ILE A 22 -19.93 -8.89 5.54
N VAL A 23 -19.13 -9.32 4.57
CA VAL A 23 -18.03 -8.50 4.02
C VAL A 23 -18.57 -7.20 3.42
N ILE A 24 -19.67 -7.24 2.67
CA ILE A 24 -20.32 -6.05 2.09
C ILE A 24 -20.74 -5.08 3.20
N VAL A 25 -21.37 -5.57 4.27
CA VAL A 25 -21.76 -4.72 5.41
C VAL A 25 -20.54 -4.04 6.04
N VAL A 26 -19.46 -4.79 6.29
CA VAL A 26 -18.22 -4.23 6.84
C VAL A 26 -17.60 -3.19 5.90
N LEU A 27 -17.58 -3.44 4.59
CA LEU A 27 -17.07 -2.50 3.60
C LEU A 27 -17.88 -1.20 3.57
N ILE A 28 -19.21 -1.27 3.65
CA ILE A 28 -20.07 -0.08 3.71
C ILE A 28 -19.77 0.74 4.97
N LEU A 29 -19.65 0.09 6.14
CA LEU A 29 -19.27 0.77 7.37
C LEU A 29 -17.88 1.41 7.28
N GLY A 30 -16.93 0.71 6.66
CA GLY A 30 -15.59 1.23 6.37
C GLY A 30 -15.63 2.48 5.50
N ILE A 31 -16.38 2.45 4.40
CA ILE A 31 -16.54 3.60 3.49
C ILE A 31 -17.16 4.80 4.23
N ILE A 32 -18.21 4.58 5.02
CA ILE A 32 -18.81 5.65 5.81
C ILE A 32 -17.78 6.23 6.79
N GLY A 33 -17.03 5.37 7.48
CA GLY A 33 -15.98 5.76 8.41
C GLY A 33 -14.87 6.59 7.75
N THR A 34 -14.35 6.16 6.60
CA THR A 34 -13.28 6.88 5.89
C THR A 34 -13.77 8.19 5.29
N VAL A 35 -15.01 8.26 4.81
CA VAL A 35 -15.62 9.51 4.34
C VAL A 35 -15.77 10.50 5.48
N LEU A 36 -16.31 10.08 6.63
CA LEU A 36 -16.44 10.93 7.81
C LEU A 36 -15.07 11.38 8.33
N ALA A 37 -14.09 10.47 8.43
CA ALA A 37 -12.72 10.80 8.81
C ALA A 37 -12.10 11.84 7.85
N GLY A 38 -12.26 11.67 6.54
CA GLY A 38 -11.81 12.63 5.54
C GLY A 38 -12.44 14.01 5.73
N ILE A 39 -13.77 14.08 5.88
CA ILE A 39 -14.49 15.35 6.09
C ILE A 39 -14.05 16.02 7.41
N THR A 40 -13.96 15.27 8.50
CA THR A 40 -13.50 15.81 9.80
C THR A 40 -12.06 16.29 9.73
N SER A 41 -11.20 15.62 8.96
CA SER A 41 -9.81 16.04 8.77
C SER A 41 -9.69 17.40 8.06
N LEU A 42 -10.60 17.71 7.13
CA LEU A 42 -10.68 19.02 6.48
C LEU A 42 -11.09 20.14 7.44
N GLY A 43 -11.79 19.80 8.53
CA GLY A 43 -12.21 20.72 9.57
C GLY A 43 -11.10 21.19 10.51
N PHE A 44 -9.92 20.58 10.48
CA PHE A 44 -8.77 21.07 11.25
C PHE A 44 -8.32 22.43 10.74
N SER A 45 -8.06 23.36 11.68
CA SER A 45 -7.42 24.63 11.35
C SER A 45 -5.95 24.37 11.02
N ASP A 46 -5.45 25.07 10.00
CA ASP A 46 -4.07 24.97 9.55
C ASP A 46 -3.07 25.39 10.66
N LYS A 47 -3.55 26.10 11.69
CA LYS A 47 -2.77 26.56 12.85
C LYS A 47 -2.81 25.64 14.07
N VAL A 48 -3.49 24.48 13.98
CA VAL A 48 -3.64 23.57 15.14
C VAL A 48 -2.30 23.05 15.63
N LEU A 49 -1.32 22.92 14.72
CA LEU A 49 -0.04 22.35 15.06
C LEU A 49 1.05 22.96 14.17
N ASN A 50 2.06 23.54 14.80
CA ASN A 50 3.28 24.02 14.15
C ASN A 50 4.45 23.55 15.00
N VAL A 51 5.26 22.64 14.46
CA VAL A 51 6.48 22.17 15.12
C VAL A 51 7.66 22.62 14.28
N THR A 52 8.48 23.48 14.88
CA THR A 52 9.76 23.90 14.36
C THR A 52 10.84 23.54 15.38
N GLY A 53 12.01 23.15 14.91
CA GLY A 53 13.09 22.74 15.79
C GLY A 53 14.42 22.81 15.08
N ASN A 54 15.38 23.49 15.70
CA ASN A 54 16.74 23.60 15.18
C ASN A 54 17.67 22.88 16.15
N VAL A 55 18.52 22.02 15.62
CA VAL A 55 19.62 21.36 16.33
C VAL A 55 20.91 21.76 15.64
N THR A 56 21.73 22.54 16.33
CA THR A 56 23.08 22.85 15.89
C THR A 56 24.07 22.18 16.84
N ALA A 57 24.96 21.36 16.30
CA ALA A 57 26.07 20.77 17.03
C ALA A 57 27.39 21.11 16.32
N GLN A 58 28.40 21.47 17.11
CA GLN A 58 29.75 21.75 16.61
C GLN A 58 30.69 20.68 17.17
N ILE A 59 31.45 20.05 16.27
CA ILE A 59 32.51 19.11 16.63
C ILE A 59 33.84 19.76 16.28
N ASP A 60 34.60 20.11 17.31
CA ASP A 60 35.96 20.63 17.17
C ASP A 60 36.95 19.48 17.36
N VAL A 61 37.70 19.16 16.31
CA VAL A 61 38.79 18.20 16.35
C VAL A 61 40.10 18.97 16.42
N ASP A 62 40.76 18.92 17.59
CA ASP A 62 42.05 19.55 17.83
C ASP A 62 43.16 18.49 17.85
N GLU A 63 43.99 18.49 16.81
CA GLU A 63 45.08 17.53 16.63
C GLU A 63 46.30 17.85 17.52
N THR A 64 46.29 19.01 18.21
CA THR A 64 47.34 19.39 19.16
C THR A 64 47.24 18.68 20.51
N ASN A 65 46.05 18.24 20.90
CA ASN A 65 45.80 17.53 22.15
C ASN A 65 45.97 16.00 22.02
N LEU A 66 46.40 15.52 20.85
CA LEU A 66 46.69 14.11 20.63
C LEU A 66 48.03 13.72 21.26
N ASN A 67 48.05 12.58 21.94
CA ASN A 67 49.28 11.99 22.45
C ASN A 67 50.29 11.74 21.32
N PRO A 68 51.61 11.68 21.60
CA PRO A 68 52.66 11.51 20.59
C PRO A 68 52.46 10.29 19.68
N LEU A 69 51.92 9.19 20.23
CA LEU A 69 51.52 8.01 19.44
C LEU A 69 50.38 8.31 18.46
N GLY A 70 49.39 9.11 18.87
CA GLY A 70 48.27 9.52 18.01
C GLY A 70 48.72 10.40 16.85
N ARG A 71 49.63 11.35 17.11
CA ARG A 71 50.24 12.20 16.07
C ARG A 71 51.06 11.38 15.08
N PHE A 72 51.91 10.47 15.57
CA PHE A 72 52.71 9.58 14.73
C PHE A 72 51.84 8.68 13.83
N LEU A 73 50.72 8.16 14.35
CA LEU A 73 49.79 7.34 13.58
C LEU A 73 49.07 8.13 12.47
N ILE A 74 48.82 9.43 12.66
CA ILE A 74 48.22 10.30 11.65
C ILE A 74 49.25 10.70 10.59
N GLU A 75 50.44 11.16 11.01
CA GLU A 75 51.53 11.56 10.10
C GLU A 75 52.06 10.39 9.25
N SER A 76 52.08 9.18 9.81
CA SER A 76 52.45 7.96 9.07
C SER A 76 51.36 7.47 8.10
N GLY A 77 50.19 8.11 8.09
CA GLY A 77 49.04 7.71 7.28
C GLY A 77 48.34 6.43 7.74
N ALA A 78 48.74 5.87 8.90
CA ALA A 78 48.18 4.65 9.46
C ALA A 78 46.76 4.85 10.03
N VAL A 79 46.44 6.07 10.48
CA VAL A 79 45.11 6.48 10.93
C VAL A 79 44.76 7.80 10.25
N LYS A 80 43.72 7.82 9.42
CA LYS A 80 43.15 9.08 8.93
C LYS A 80 42.22 9.62 10.01
N VAL A 81 42.45 10.85 10.50
CA VAL A 81 41.41 11.59 11.22
C VAL A 81 40.29 11.80 10.20
N GLY A 82 39.24 10.98 10.33
CA GLY A 82 38.20 10.85 9.33
C GLY A 82 37.61 12.20 9.02
N SER A 83 37.71 12.63 7.76
CA SER A 83 36.81 13.65 7.24
C SER A 83 35.40 13.12 7.50
N ILE A 84 34.65 13.79 8.37
CA ILE A 84 33.22 13.49 8.51
C ILE A 84 32.63 13.76 7.13
N GLU A 85 32.07 12.73 6.49
CA GLU A 85 31.47 12.89 5.16
C GLU A 85 30.37 13.96 5.27
N THR A 86 30.55 15.03 4.50
CA THR A 86 29.54 16.07 4.36
C THR A 86 28.32 15.43 3.71
N ALA A 87 27.20 15.42 4.42
CA ALA A 87 25.96 14.84 3.95
C ALA A 87 24.87 15.91 4.02
N ASP A 88 24.15 16.09 2.92
CA ASP A 88 22.87 16.80 2.89
C ASP A 88 21.78 15.74 2.70
N VAL A 89 21.08 15.41 3.80
CA VAL A 89 20.01 14.42 3.79
C VAL A 89 18.71 15.14 4.04
N LYS A 90 17.82 15.11 3.05
CA LYS A 90 16.48 15.66 3.13
C LYS A 90 15.47 14.52 3.20
N PHE A 91 14.73 14.49 4.29
CA PHE A 91 13.60 13.59 4.45
C PHE A 91 12.32 14.40 4.30
N ASN A 92 11.61 14.17 3.19
CA ASN A 92 10.28 14.72 2.98
C ASN A 92 9.27 13.56 2.94
N ASN A 93 8.55 13.34 4.04
CA ASN A 93 7.51 12.33 4.07
C ASN A 93 6.39 12.68 5.06
N PHE A 94 5.13 12.47 4.68
CA PHE A 94 3.94 12.75 5.52
C PHE A 94 3.92 14.14 6.18
N GLY A 95 4.48 15.15 5.51
CA GLY A 95 4.55 16.53 6.02
C GLY A 95 5.66 16.81 7.01
N PHE A 96 6.58 15.87 7.22
CA PHE A 96 7.87 16.12 7.85
C PHE A 96 8.86 16.58 6.78
N ASP A 97 9.32 17.82 6.87
CA ASP A 97 10.50 18.29 6.17
C ASP A 97 11.65 18.39 7.18
N MET A 98 12.54 17.40 7.14
CA MET A 98 13.72 17.34 7.97
C MET A 98 14.94 17.43 7.08
N HIS A 99 15.75 18.47 7.31
CA HIS A 99 17.07 18.56 6.72
C HIS A 99 18.12 18.20 7.76
N TRP A 100 19.12 17.47 7.32
CA TRP A 100 20.35 17.24 8.07
C TRP A 100 21.51 17.62 7.18
N ASN A 101 22.24 18.66 7.58
CA ASN A 101 23.40 19.15 6.86
C ASN A 101 24.64 19.04 7.74
N VAL A 102 25.65 18.33 7.25
CA VAL A 102 26.98 18.29 7.86
C VAL A 102 27.92 19.07 6.96
N THR A 103 28.42 20.20 7.45
CA THR A 103 29.36 21.07 6.74
C THR A 103 30.69 21.16 7.47
N GLU A 104 31.79 21.23 6.74
CA GLU A 104 33.10 21.59 7.28
C GLU A 104 33.18 23.12 7.30
N ASP A 105 33.25 23.73 8.48
CA ASP A 105 33.14 25.19 8.67
C ASP A 105 34.52 25.86 8.61
N LYS A 106 35.56 25.22 9.17
CA LYS A 106 36.95 25.72 9.15
C LYS A 106 37.98 24.58 9.11
N THR A 107 38.96 24.73 8.22
CA THR A 107 40.19 23.94 8.20
C THR A 107 41.35 24.84 8.64
N GLY A 108 41.89 24.63 9.84
CA GLY A 108 43.18 25.18 10.28
C GLY A 108 44.28 24.14 10.13
N ASP A 109 45.56 24.55 10.16
CA ASP A 109 46.73 23.65 10.00
C ASP A 109 46.75 22.45 10.97
N ASN A 110 46.04 22.51 12.11
CA ASN A 110 45.98 21.45 13.13
C ASN A 110 44.60 21.30 13.80
N SER A 111 43.55 21.89 13.22
CA SER A 111 42.19 21.85 13.79
C SER A 111 41.14 21.82 12.69
N LYS A 112 40.17 20.91 12.81
CA LYS A 112 39.00 20.84 11.92
C LYS A 112 37.73 21.06 12.71
N THR A 113 36.90 22.00 12.26
CA THR A 113 35.58 22.26 12.85
C THR A 113 34.50 21.77 11.90
N TYR A 114 33.66 20.85 12.37
CA TYR A 114 32.48 20.38 11.67
C TYR A 114 31.23 20.95 12.31
N LYS A 115 30.34 21.49 11.48
CA LYS A 115 29.04 21.99 11.88
C LYS A 115 27.96 21.03 11.40
N ILE A 116 27.17 20.54 12.34
CA ILE A 116 25.99 19.73 12.09
C ILE A 116 24.79 20.63 12.33
N ASP A 117 24.09 20.99 11.26
CA ASP A 117 22.83 21.71 11.30
C ASP A 117 21.70 20.75 10.90
N GLY A 118 20.89 20.37 11.86
CA GLY A 118 19.62 19.71 11.61
C GLY A 118 18.49 20.70 11.87
N ALA A 119 17.57 20.87 10.93
CA ALA A 119 16.31 21.53 11.23
C ALA A 119 15.11 20.77 10.72
N VAL A 120 14.03 20.96 11.48
CA VAL A 120 12.68 20.64 11.07
C VAL A 120 12.08 21.96 10.63
N ASP A 121 12.10 22.20 9.31
CA ASP A 121 11.78 23.50 8.72
C ASP A 121 10.28 23.81 8.85
N GLU A 122 9.40 22.81 8.72
CA GLU A 122 7.96 23.00 8.97
C GLU A 122 7.19 21.66 9.09
N PHE A 123 6.61 21.38 10.26
CA PHE A 123 5.47 20.45 10.37
C PHE A 123 4.20 21.27 10.62
N ASN A 124 3.50 21.57 9.53
CA ASN A 124 2.32 22.44 9.50
C ASN A 124 1.04 21.61 9.57
N GLY A 125 0.07 22.05 10.38
CA GLY A 125 -1.26 21.47 10.48
C GLY A 125 -1.99 21.36 9.14
N ALA A 126 -1.70 22.26 8.18
CA ALA A 126 -2.18 22.16 6.81
C ALA A 126 -1.69 20.87 6.10
N THR A 127 -0.41 20.54 6.23
CA THR A 127 0.18 19.37 5.56
C THR A 127 -0.36 18.07 6.14
N VAL A 128 -0.53 18.01 7.46
CA VAL A 128 -1.19 16.87 8.14
C VAL A 128 -2.63 16.71 7.67
N LYS A 129 -3.38 17.81 7.58
CA LYS A 129 -4.75 17.83 7.08
C LYS A 129 -4.84 17.31 5.65
N TYR A 130 -3.99 17.78 4.74
CA TYR A 130 -3.98 17.30 3.35
C TYR A 130 -3.54 15.85 3.23
N ALA A 131 -2.56 15.40 4.04
CA ALA A 131 -2.13 14.01 4.06
C ALA A 131 -3.25 13.07 4.55
N LEU A 132 -3.92 13.41 5.65
CA LEU A 132 -5.03 12.64 6.20
C LEU A 132 -6.23 12.63 5.24
N SER A 133 -6.60 13.77 4.67
CA SER A 133 -7.72 13.87 3.73
C SER A 133 -7.45 13.08 2.45
N THR A 134 -6.25 13.21 1.87
CA THR A 134 -5.84 12.46 0.68
C THR A 134 -5.80 10.96 0.96
N GLY A 135 -5.24 10.55 2.10
CA GLY A 135 -5.22 9.16 2.54
C GLY A 135 -6.62 8.58 2.69
N CYS A 136 -7.54 9.31 3.33
CA CYS A 136 -8.94 8.91 3.48
C CYS A 136 -9.65 8.80 2.12
N PHE A 137 -9.41 9.73 1.19
CA PHE A 137 -9.97 9.68 -0.15
C PHE A 137 -9.50 8.45 -0.93
N LEU A 138 -8.18 8.21 -0.99
CA LEU A 138 -7.60 7.05 -1.67
C LEU A 138 -8.11 5.73 -1.07
N THR A 139 -8.17 5.65 0.25
CA THR A 139 -8.71 4.48 0.96
C THR A 139 -10.18 4.26 0.62
N THR A 140 -10.98 5.34 0.57
CA THR A 140 -12.40 5.26 0.21
C THR A 140 -12.58 4.73 -1.21
N VAL A 141 -11.80 5.22 -2.18
CA VAL A 141 -11.84 4.74 -3.56
C VAL A 141 -11.49 3.25 -3.61
N LEU A 142 -10.44 2.82 -2.91
CA LEU A 142 -10.05 1.41 -2.85
C LEU A 142 -11.16 0.52 -2.26
N LEU A 143 -11.78 0.95 -1.15
CA LEU A 143 -12.89 0.23 -0.53
C LEU A 143 -14.10 0.11 -1.47
N ILE A 144 -14.39 1.14 -2.27
CA ILE A 144 -15.46 1.09 -3.28
C ILE A 144 -15.14 0.05 -4.36
N LEU A 145 -13.90 -0.02 -4.85
CA LEU A 145 -13.51 -1.02 -5.86
C LEU A 145 -13.69 -2.44 -5.30
N ILE A 146 -13.28 -2.67 -4.05
CA ILE A 146 -13.46 -3.96 -3.36
C ILE A 146 -14.94 -4.24 -3.14
N LEU A 147 -15.76 -3.25 -2.78
CA LEU A 147 -17.21 -3.39 -2.61
C LEU A 147 -17.89 -3.84 -3.90
N VAL A 148 -17.55 -3.22 -5.04
CA VAL A 148 -18.09 -3.62 -6.34
C VAL A 148 -17.77 -5.10 -6.60
N ALA A 149 -16.51 -5.51 -6.40
CA ALA A 149 -16.12 -6.91 -6.57
C ALA A 149 -16.87 -7.85 -5.61
N ALA A 150 -17.04 -7.46 -4.35
CA ALA A 150 -17.78 -8.23 -3.35
C ALA A 150 -19.25 -8.42 -3.74
N ILE A 151 -19.91 -7.39 -4.29
CA ILE A 151 -21.30 -7.48 -4.78
C ILE A 151 -21.42 -8.50 -5.91
N PHE A 152 -20.50 -8.50 -6.87
CA PHE A 152 -20.51 -9.50 -7.94
C PHE A 152 -20.14 -10.90 -7.43
N GLY A 153 -19.23 -11.01 -6.47
CA GLY A 153 -18.90 -12.28 -5.79
C GLY A 153 -20.10 -12.85 -5.02
N MET A 154 -20.90 -12.00 -4.38
CA MET A 154 -22.15 -12.39 -3.74
C MET A 154 -23.16 -12.90 -4.78
N LYS A 155 -23.33 -12.19 -5.91
CA LYS A 155 -24.21 -12.64 -7.01
C LYS A 155 -23.78 -14.01 -7.55
N LEU A 156 -22.49 -14.24 -7.75
CA LEU A 156 -21.95 -15.54 -8.15
C LEU A 156 -22.25 -16.63 -7.11
N SER A 157 -21.96 -16.36 -5.84
CA SER A 157 -22.22 -17.29 -4.73
C SER A 157 -23.68 -17.70 -4.63
N LYS A 158 -24.59 -16.73 -4.85
CA LYS A 158 -26.03 -16.98 -4.90
C LYS A 158 -26.41 -17.92 -6.05
N ARG A 159 -25.80 -17.77 -7.23
CA ARG A 159 -26.05 -18.68 -8.37
C ARG A 159 -25.51 -20.08 -8.12
N LEU A 160 -24.36 -20.21 -7.45
CA LEU A 160 -23.79 -21.50 -7.07
C LEU A 160 -24.61 -22.24 -6.01
N THR A 161 -25.42 -21.54 -5.21
CA THR A 161 -26.23 -22.13 -4.14
C THR A 161 -27.25 -23.16 -4.66
N ASP A 162 -27.87 -22.89 -5.81
CA ASP A 162 -28.94 -23.71 -6.36
C ASP A 162 -28.62 -24.27 -7.75
N CYS A 163 -27.36 -24.17 -8.19
CA CYS A 163 -26.98 -24.70 -9.50
C CYS A 163 -27.13 -26.23 -9.57
N ASP A 164 -27.43 -26.71 -10.78
CA ASP A 164 -27.42 -28.15 -11.09
C ASP A 164 -26.11 -28.56 -11.77
N SER A 165 -25.42 -27.60 -12.40
CA SER A 165 -24.08 -27.74 -12.97
C SER A 165 -23.34 -26.39 -12.88
N PRO A 166 -22.03 -26.38 -12.59
CA PRO A 166 -21.24 -25.14 -12.63
C PRO A 166 -21.07 -24.60 -14.07
N PHE A 167 -21.43 -25.38 -15.08
CA PHE A 167 -21.39 -25.02 -16.49
C PHE A 167 -22.70 -24.40 -17.01
N GLN A 168 -23.66 -24.14 -16.13
CA GLN A 168 -24.89 -23.43 -16.50
C GLN A 168 -24.57 -22.00 -16.95
N GLU A 169 -25.26 -21.53 -17.99
CA GLU A 169 -25.02 -20.21 -18.58
C GLU A 169 -25.15 -19.08 -17.55
N ASP A 170 -26.12 -19.18 -16.63
CA ASP A 170 -26.32 -18.23 -15.53
C ASP A 170 -25.13 -18.15 -14.57
N VAL A 171 -24.49 -19.29 -14.28
CA VAL A 171 -23.31 -19.37 -13.41
C VAL A 171 -22.11 -18.77 -14.13
N ILE A 172 -21.90 -19.13 -15.40
CA ILE A 172 -20.79 -18.61 -16.22
C ILE A 172 -20.92 -17.11 -16.42
N ARG A 173 -22.13 -16.61 -16.66
CA ARG A 173 -22.40 -15.17 -16.78
C ARG A 173 -22.09 -14.45 -15.48
N ALA A 174 -22.44 -15.02 -14.32
CA ALA A 174 -22.08 -14.47 -13.03
C ALA A 174 -20.56 -14.51 -12.76
N MET A 175 -19.87 -15.57 -13.17
CA MET A 175 -18.41 -15.69 -13.10
C MET A 175 -17.72 -14.62 -13.94
N LYS A 176 -18.18 -14.38 -15.18
CA LYS A 176 -17.68 -13.32 -16.06
C LYS A 176 -17.83 -11.94 -15.41
N HIS A 177 -19.02 -11.59 -14.94
CA HIS A 177 -19.23 -10.31 -14.28
C HIS A 177 -18.35 -10.12 -13.04
N PHE A 178 -18.15 -11.18 -12.25
CA PHE A 178 -17.22 -11.14 -11.13
C PHE A 178 -15.76 -10.91 -11.58
N ALA A 179 -15.28 -11.64 -12.59
CA ALA A 179 -13.93 -11.45 -13.13
C ALA A 179 -13.71 -10.02 -13.65
N TYR A 180 -14.65 -9.47 -14.43
CA TYR A 180 -14.57 -8.10 -14.92
C TYR A 180 -14.59 -7.06 -13.79
N SER A 181 -15.34 -7.31 -12.72
CA SER A 181 -15.37 -6.41 -11.56
C SER A 181 -14.05 -6.35 -10.79
N LEU A 182 -13.15 -7.32 -10.98
CA LEU A 182 -11.82 -7.34 -10.35
C LEU A 182 -10.77 -6.55 -11.15
N ILE A 183 -11.03 -6.18 -12.40
CA ILE A 183 -10.06 -5.43 -13.23
C ILE A 183 -9.64 -4.10 -12.57
N PRO A 184 -10.57 -3.24 -12.11
CA PRO A 184 -10.19 -1.98 -11.49
C PRO A 184 -9.32 -2.17 -10.24
N PHE A 185 -9.59 -3.22 -9.46
CA PHE A 185 -8.76 -3.61 -8.32
C PHE A 185 -7.36 -4.06 -8.77
N GLY A 186 -7.27 -4.90 -9.82
CA GLY A 186 -5.99 -5.33 -10.39
C GLY A 186 -5.14 -4.15 -10.87
N ILE A 187 -5.75 -3.12 -11.45
CA ILE A 187 -5.06 -1.89 -11.86
C ILE A 187 -4.61 -1.09 -10.63
N ALA A 188 -5.48 -0.90 -9.63
CA ALA A 188 -5.14 -0.20 -8.39
C ALA A 188 -4.04 -0.91 -7.59
N ALA A 189 -3.94 -2.24 -7.67
CA ALA A 189 -2.89 -3.02 -7.03
C ALA A 189 -1.48 -2.70 -7.58
N LEU A 190 -1.36 -2.25 -8.83
CA LEU A 190 -0.07 -1.84 -9.41
C LEU A 190 0.50 -0.59 -8.75
N THR A 191 -0.37 0.28 -8.24
CA THR A 191 0.04 1.52 -7.56
C THR A 191 0.23 1.34 -6.05
N ALA A 192 -0.17 0.19 -5.50
CA ALA A 192 -0.06 -0.12 -4.09
C ALA A 192 1.27 -0.84 -3.79
N GLU A 193 2.09 -0.26 -2.92
CA GLU A 193 3.32 -0.89 -2.45
C GLU A 193 3.03 -2.27 -1.82
N GLY A 194 3.75 -3.30 -2.25
CA GLY A 194 3.67 -4.67 -1.71
C GLY A 194 2.62 -5.59 -2.36
N ILE A 195 1.63 -5.09 -3.10
CA ILE A 195 0.68 -5.93 -3.86
C ILE A 195 1.14 -6.11 -5.31
N GLY A 196 1.48 -5.00 -5.97
CA GLY A 196 2.10 -4.94 -7.30
C GLY A 196 1.58 -6.00 -8.29
N ILE A 197 2.51 -6.76 -8.86
CA ILE A 197 2.24 -7.77 -9.90
C ILE A 197 1.37 -8.93 -9.38
N ILE A 198 1.42 -9.25 -8.08
CA ILE A 198 0.66 -10.36 -7.49
C ILE A 198 -0.85 -10.09 -7.58
N GLY A 199 -1.27 -8.84 -7.40
CA GLY A 199 -2.66 -8.44 -7.57
C GLY A 199 -3.16 -8.67 -8.99
N VAL A 200 -2.37 -8.27 -9.99
CA VAL A 200 -2.69 -8.50 -11.41
C VAL A 200 -2.75 -9.98 -11.75
N LEU A 201 -1.76 -10.77 -11.29
CA LEU A 201 -1.73 -12.22 -11.50
C LEU A 201 -2.98 -12.90 -10.93
N SER A 202 -3.43 -12.47 -9.75
CA SER A 202 -4.64 -13.02 -9.12
C SER A 202 -5.88 -12.80 -10.00
N VAL A 203 -6.02 -11.60 -10.61
CA VAL A 203 -7.12 -11.31 -11.55
C VAL A 203 -7.00 -12.17 -12.80
N LEU A 204 -5.80 -12.31 -13.38
CA LEU A 204 -5.58 -13.15 -14.57
C LEU A 204 -5.91 -14.62 -14.32
N VAL A 205 -5.57 -15.16 -13.15
CA VAL A 205 -5.93 -16.53 -12.75
C VAL A 205 -7.45 -16.70 -12.69
N VAL A 206 -8.19 -15.72 -12.16
CA VAL A 206 -9.66 -15.75 -12.17
C VAL A 206 -10.18 -15.78 -13.61
N PHE A 207 -9.65 -14.94 -14.52
CA PHE A 207 -10.01 -14.97 -15.94
C PHE A 207 -9.73 -16.32 -16.60
N LEU A 208 -8.60 -16.94 -16.28
CA LEU A 208 -8.26 -18.27 -16.77
C LEU A 208 -9.31 -19.30 -16.37
N PHE A 209 -9.72 -19.32 -15.10
CA PHE A 209 -10.84 -20.18 -14.66
C PHE A 209 -12.12 -19.85 -15.42
N VAL A 210 -12.50 -18.58 -15.56
CA VAL A 210 -13.72 -18.22 -16.30
C VAL A 210 -13.69 -18.73 -17.74
N PHE A 211 -12.56 -18.63 -18.43
CA PHE A 211 -12.43 -19.16 -19.80
C PHE A 211 -12.45 -20.68 -19.84
N THR A 212 -11.78 -21.37 -18.92
CA THR A 212 -11.84 -22.83 -18.81
C THR A 212 -13.27 -23.34 -18.57
N PHE A 213 -14.01 -22.71 -17.66
CA PHE A 213 -15.41 -23.07 -17.41
C PHE A 213 -16.32 -22.72 -18.59
N SER A 214 -16.10 -21.58 -19.26
CA SER A 214 -16.87 -21.21 -20.45
C SER A 214 -16.70 -22.23 -21.57
N TYR A 215 -15.45 -22.59 -21.87
CA TYR A 215 -15.14 -23.60 -22.89
C TYR A 215 -15.68 -24.99 -22.52
N GLY A 216 -15.60 -25.37 -21.24
CA GLY A 216 -16.20 -26.63 -20.77
C GLY A 216 -17.72 -26.68 -20.96
N ALA A 217 -18.42 -25.55 -20.88
CA ALA A 217 -19.86 -25.49 -21.16
C ALA A 217 -20.17 -25.58 -22.66
N GLU A 218 -19.34 -24.99 -23.51
CA GLU A 218 -19.44 -25.15 -24.96
C GLU A 218 -19.30 -26.62 -25.36
N LEU A 219 -18.29 -27.33 -24.84
CA LEU A 219 -18.11 -28.76 -25.07
C LEU A 219 -19.29 -29.61 -24.58
N GLN A 220 -19.89 -29.27 -23.43
CA GLN A 220 -21.07 -29.97 -22.95
C GLN A 220 -22.28 -29.77 -23.87
N LYS A 221 -22.43 -28.58 -24.43
CA LYS A 221 -23.50 -28.27 -25.37
C LYS A 221 -23.31 -29.03 -26.69
N GLU A 222 -22.10 -29.05 -27.23
CA GLU A 222 -21.79 -29.81 -28.45
C GLU A 222 -21.99 -31.33 -28.26
N ALA A 223 -21.67 -31.86 -27.08
CA ALA A 223 -21.90 -33.26 -26.75
C ALA A 223 -23.40 -33.60 -26.62
N ASP A 224 -24.22 -32.68 -26.11
CA ASP A 224 -25.68 -32.90 -25.96
C ASP A 224 -26.42 -32.75 -27.31
N GLU A 225 -25.87 -31.96 -28.24
CA GLU A 225 -26.42 -31.78 -29.61
C GLU A 225 -26.03 -32.92 -30.58
N THR A 226 -25.09 -33.79 -30.21
CA THR A 226 -24.57 -34.88 -31.07
C THR A 226 -25.13 -36.27 -30.75
N VAL A 227 -26.04 -36.39 -29.78
CA VAL A 227 -26.73 -37.64 -29.37
C VAL A 227 -28.22 -37.58 -29.73
#